data_AF-A0A1Y1KRB7-F1
#
_entry.id   AF-A0A1Y1KRB7-F1
#
_cell.length_a   1.000
_cell.length_b   1.000
_cell.length_c   1.000
_cell.angle_alpha   90.00
_cell.angle_beta   90.00
_cell.angle_gamma   90.00
#
_symmetry.space_group_name_H-M   'P 1'
#
loop_
_entity.id
_entity.type
_entity.pdbx_description
1 polymer ?
#
loop_
_entity_poly.entity_id
_entity_poly.type
_entity_poly.pdbx_seq_one_letter_code
_entity_poly.pdbx_strand_id
1 'polypeptide(L)'
;MFSNLKFPKCSLNGISRCRNFSTDKWKSVVGLEVHAQIQSTSKLFSGSPTEFTNPVNRNVSLFDAATPGTLPVLNKRCVEAAVLTALALNCRVNPISTFDRKHYFYADLPAGYQITQQRSPIACNGFIDFHVYAPGVHKHSYAARSCIKQIQLEQDSGKSLHDETRSLVDLNRAGVPLMELVFEPDLCNGEEAAALVKELVNVFECLQTCSCKMEEGALRVDANVSVHKKGQPLGIRTEVKNIGSIRAVAAAINYEIQRQIALLEVGENVVNETRSWNSDSRVTVSMRDKEEKQVRIVL
;
A
#
# COMPACT_ATOMS: atom_id res chain seq x y z
N MET A 1 -29.99 -12.87 -20.51
CA MET A 1 -29.70 -14.31 -20.38
C MET A 1 -28.32 -14.58 -19.77
N PHE A 2 -27.88 -13.78 -18.77
CA PHE A 2 -26.65 -14.01 -18.01
C PHE A 2 -26.87 -13.58 -16.55
N SER A 3 -27.75 -14.31 -15.88
CA SER A 3 -27.94 -14.27 -14.44
C SER A 3 -27.70 -15.69 -13.96
N ASN A 4 -26.50 -15.98 -13.42
CA ASN A 4 -26.12 -17.14 -12.59
C ASN A 4 -24.67 -17.64 -12.80
N LEU A 5 -23.70 -16.74 -13.03
CA LEU A 5 -22.31 -17.08 -12.76
C LEU A 5 -22.00 -16.75 -11.29
N LYS A 6 -22.26 -17.71 -10.41
CA LYS A 6 -21.68 -17.72 -9.05
C LYS A 6 -20.20 -18.07 -9.21
N PHE A 7 -19.33 -17.06 -9.18
CA PHE A 7 -17.89 -17.27 -9.13
C PHE A 7 -17.46 -17.70 -7.72
N PRO A 8 -16.43 -18.55 -7.60
CA PRO A 8 -16.03 -19.13 -6.31
C PRO A 8 -15.58 -18.02 -5.35
N LYS A 9 -16.09 -18.06 -4.11
CA LYS A 9 -15.42 -17.39 -2.98
C LYS A 9 -13.99 -17.93 -2.92
N CYS A 10 -13.01 -17.09 -2.60
CA CYS A 10 -11.61 -17.49 -2.44
C CYS A 10 -11.53 -18.66 -1.44
N SER A 11 -11.47 -19.89 -1.96
CA SER A 11 -11.35 -21.10 -1.15
C SER A 11 -9.87 -21.45 -1.10
N LEU A 12 -9.29 -21.45 0.09
CA LEU A 12 -7.90 -21.80 0.39
C LEU A 12 -7.56 -23.29 0.16
N ASN A 13 -8.30 -23.99 -0.69
CA ASN A 13 -8.13 -25.43 -0.90
C ASN A 13 -6.97 -25.67 -1.87
N GLY A 14 -5.80 -26.03 -1.35
CA GLY A 14 -4.70 -26.59 -2.16
C GLY A 14 -3.30 -26.08 -1.84
N ILE A 15 -3.15 -25.02 -1.05
CA ILE A 15 -1.83 -24.50 -0.66
C ILE A 15 -1.54 -24.94 0.78
N SER A 16 -0.44 -25.67 0.97
CA SER A 16 0.04 -26.08 2.29
C SER A 16 0.34 -24.85 3.14
N ARG A 17 -0.56 -24.52 4.09
CA ARG A 17 -0.33 -23.44 5.08
C ARG A 17 1.00 -23.66 5.78
N CYS A 18 1.86 -22.65 5.76
CA CYS A 18 3.07 -22.69 6.54
C CYS A 18 2.80 -22.60 8.04
N ARG A 19 3.67 -23.23 8.83
CA ARG A 19 3.65 -23.14 10.28
C ARG A 19 3.89 -21.67 10.65
N ASN A 20 2.88 -21.07 11.29
CA ASN A 20 2.90 -19.70 11.80
C ASN A 20 4.26 -19.40 12.45
N PHE A 21 4.72 -18.16 12.38
CA PHE A 21 5.71 -17.62 13.32
C PHE A 21 5.00 -17.43 14.67
N SER A 22 4.53 -18.55 15.24
CA SER A 22 3.79 -18.66 16.48
C SER A 22 4.76 -19.19 17.52
N THR A 23 4.96 -18.44 18.60
CA THR A 23 5.01 -19.16 19.88
C THR A 23 3.67 -19.89 20.01
N ASP A 24 3.60 -21.08 20.63
CA ASP A 24 2.37 -21.89 20.68
C ASP A 24 1.10 -21.11 21.14
N LYS A 25 1.30 -19.94 21.77
CA LYS A 25 0.31 -19.01 22.30
C LYS A 25 -0.18 -17.93 21.32
N TRP A 26 0.68 -17.36 20.47
CA TRP A 26 0.38 -16.14 19.70
C TRP A 26 0.30 -16.36 18.19
N LYS A 27 -0.57 -15.59 17.53
CA LYS A 27 -0.72 -15.51 16.07
C LYS A 27 -0.67 -14.06 15.61
N SER A 28 0.06 -13.81 14.54
CA SER A 28 0.09 -12.55 13.81
C SER A 28 -0.76 -12.62 12.55
N VAL A 29 -1.35 -11.48 12.20
CA VAL A 29 -1.94 -11.20 10.88
C VAL A 29 -1.35 -9.90 10.36
N VAL A 30 -1.09 -9.88 9.06
CA VAL A 30 -0.47 -8.75 8.39
C VAL A 30 -1.22 -8.49 7.09
N GLY A 31 -1.66 -7.25 6.91
CA GLY A 31 -2.18 -6.72 5.64
C GLY A 31 -1.24 -5.67 5.09
N LEU A 32 -1.13 -5.57 3.77
CA LEU A 32 -0.30 -4.55 3.12
C LEU A 32 -1.17 -3.56 2.35
N GLU A 33 -0.75 -2.31 2.34
CA GLU A 33 -1.21 -1.28 1.42
C GLU A 33 -0.02 -0.86 0.55
N VAL A 34 -0.11 -1.10 -0.75
CA VAL A 34 0.98 -0.87 -1.70
C VAL A 34 0.59 0.23 -2.65
N HIS A 35 1.34 1.34 -2.66
CA HIS A 35 1.17 2.41 -3.65
C HIS A 35 2.25 2.27 -4.71
N ALA A 36 1.84 1.98 -5.94
CA ALA A 36 2.71 1.88 -7.11
C ALA A 36 2.49 3.08 -8.04
N GLN A 37 3.53 3.85 -8.32
CA GLN A 37 3.51 4.93 -9.28
C GLN A 37 3.37 4.36 -10.69
N ILE A 38 2.31 4.77 -11.38
CA ILE A 38 2.07 4.31 -12.74
C ILE A 38 3.10 4.93 -13.68
N GLN A 39 3.72 4.09 -14.50
CA GLN A 39 4.61 4.52 -15.57
C GLN A 39 3.79 5.12 -16.73
N SER A 40 3.55 6.43 -16.67
CA SER A 40 2.91 7.24 -17.70
C SER A 40 3.76 8.48 -18.00
N THR A 41 3.63 9.01 -19.22
CA THR A 41 4.32 10.25 -19.62
C THR A 41 3.74 11.50 -18.97
N SER A 42 2.42 11.54 -18.79
CA SER A 42 1.69 12.64 -18.14
C SER A 42 0.98 12.21 -16.86
N LYS A 43 0.64 13.18 -16.01
CA LYS A 43 -0.07 12.99 -14.74
C LYS A 43 -1.46 12.39 -14.90
N LEU A 44 -2.10 12.04 -13.77
CA LEU A 44 -3.38 11.32 -13.78
C LEU A 44 -4.53 12.14 -14.36
N PHE A 45 -4.52 13.45 -14.08
CA PHE A 45 -5.61 14.38 -14.44
C PHE A 45 -5.15 15.64 -15.18
N SER A 46 -3.86 15.74 -15.53
CA SER A 46 -3.28 16.86 -16.25
C SER A 46 -2.23 16.41 -17.26
N GLY A 47 -1.88 17.32 -18.19
CA GLY A 47 -0.86 17.07 -19.21
C GLY A 47 0.58 17.23 -18.74
N SER A 48 0.82 17.57 -17.46
CA SER A 48 2.17 17.76 -16.94
C SER A 48 2.97 16.46 -16.91
N PRO A 49 4.30 16.50 -17.11
CA PRO A 49 5.15 15.33 -17.01
C PRO A 49 5.19 14.71 -15.61
N THR A 50 5.54 13.43 -15.54
CA THR A 50 5.75 12.65 -14.30
C THR A 50 7.22 12.51 -13.89
N GLU A 51 8.14 13.13 -14.63
CA GLU A 51 9.58 13.04 -14.40
C GLU A 51 10.00 13.56 -13.02
N PHE A 52 10.82 12.77 -12.31
CA PHE A 52 11.25 13.08 -10.95
C PHE A 52 12.47 14.03 -10.89
N THR A 53 13.29 14.07 -11.93
CA THR A 53 14.62 14.74 -11.92
C THR A 53 14.58 16.22 -12.27
N ASN A 54 13.40 16.77 -12.59
CA ASN A 54 13.28 18.17 -12.99
C ASN A 54 13.40 19.13 -11.79
N PRO A 55 13.81 20.39 -12.02
CA PRO A 55 13.84 21.40 -10.98
C PRO A 55 12.49 21.55 -10.24
N VAL A 56 12.54 22.02 -8.99
CA VAL A 56 11.34 22.20 -8.16
C VAL A 56 10.26 23.00 -8.87
N ASN A 57 9.00 22.55 -8.75
CA ASN A 57 7.82 23.18 -9.35
C ASN A 57 7.89 23.39 -10.89
N ARG A 58 8.66 22.58 -11.62
CA ARG A 58 8.79 22.64 -13.08
C ARG A 58 7.70 21.86 -13.84
N ASN A 59 7.27 20.73 -13.29
CA ASN A 59 6.29 19.80 -13.87
C ASN A 59 4.89 20.08 -13.30
N VAL A 60 4.45 21.33 -13.33
CA VAL A 60 3.21 21.77 -12.66
C VAL A 60 2.34 22.58 -13.62
N SER A 61 1.11 22.12 -13.82
CA SER A 61 0.07 22.84 -14.57
C SER A 61 -0.82 23.64 -13.62
N LEU A 62 -1.68 24.49 -14.19
CA LEU A 62 -2.69 25.22 -13.42
C LEU A 62 -3.59 24.28 -12.61
N PHE A 63 -3.93 23.11 -13.16
CA PHE A 63 -4.72 22.10 -12.45
C PHE A 63 -3.95 21.49 -11.27
N ASP A 64 -2.68 21.15 -11.47
CA ASP A 64 -1.85 20.54 -10.41
C ASP A 64 -1.65 21.51 -9.23
N ALA A 65 -1.59 22.82 -9.52
CA ALA A 65 -1.53 23.88 -8.53
C ALA A 65 -2.91 24.29 -7.95
N ALA A 66 -3.98 23.56 -8.29
CA ALA A 66 -5.36 23.87 -7.88
C ALA A 66 -5.82 25.30 -8.20
N THR A 67 -5.40 25.84 -9.35
CA THR A 67 -5.83 27.17 -9.79
C THR A 67 -7.34 27.18 -10.00
N PRO A 68 -8.08 28.19 -9.50
CA PRO A 68 -9.53 28.28 -9.67
C PRO A 68 -9.98 28.17 -11.13
N GLY A 69 -11.02 27.39 -11.38
CA GLY A 69 -11.61 27.20 -12.71
C GLY A 69 -10.99 26.07 -13.56
N THR A 70 -9.96 25.39 -13.06
CA THR A 70 -9.38 24.22 -13.74
C THR A 70 -10.19 22.94 -13.49
N LEU A 71 -10.17 22.00 -14.44
CA LEU A 71 -10.93 20.75 -14.38
C LEU A 71 -10.03 19.53 -14.70
N PRO A 72 -10.27 18.36 -14.05
CA PRO A 72 -9.47 17.15 -14.27
C PRO A 72 -9.79 16.48 -15.60
N VAL A 73 -8.77 15.95 -16.28
CA VAL A 73 -8.92 15.10 -17.48
C VAL A 73 -8.19 13.79 -17.30
N LEU A 74 -8.94 12.69 -17.17
CA LEU A 74 -8.39 11.37 -16.85
C LEU A 74 -7.43 10.84 -17.93
N ASN A 75 -6.28 10.35 -17.47
CA ASN A 75 -5.26 9.75 -18.32
C ASN A 75 -5.60 8.30 -18.72
N LYS A 76 -5.76 8.07 -20.03
CA LYS A 76 -6.07 6.74 -20.60
C LYS A 76 -5.04 5.67 -20.25
N ARG A 77 -3.73 5.99 -20.32
CA ARG A 77 -2.66 5.03 -20.03
C ARG A 77 -2.69 4.56 -18.57
N CYS A 78 -3.09 5.44 -17.65
CA CYS A 78 -3.22 5.11 -16.23
C CYS A 78 -4.34 4.09 -15.99
N VAL A 79 -5.48 4.26 -16.66
CA VAL A 79 -6.58 3.30 -16.62
C VAL A 79 -6.16 1.96 -17.20
N GLU A 80 -5.49 1.96 -18.35
CA GLU A 80 -4.97 0.75 -18.99
C GLU A 80 -3.98 0.00 -18.09
N ALA A 81 -3.04 0.71 -17.46
CA ALA A 81 -2.09 0.13 -16.51
C ALA A 81 -2.80 -0.61 -15.38
N ALA A 82 -3.76 0.06 -14.74
CA ALA A 82 -4.48 -0.50 -13.60
C ALA A 82 -5.37 -1.69 -14.00
N VAL A 83 -5.99 -1.67 -15.19
CA VAL A 83 -6.74 -2.83 -15.70
C VAL A 83 -5.82 -4.01 -16.00
N LEU A 84 -4.67 -3.79 -16.64
CA LEU A 84 -3.69 -4.85 -16.92
C LEU A 84 -3.17 -5.49 -15.63
N THR A 85 -2.76 -4.66 -14.67
CA THR A 85 -2.33 -5.12 -13.33
C THR A 85 -3.45 -5.90 -12.65
N ALA A 86 -4.69 -5.40 -12.67
CA ALA A 86 -5.82 -6.09 -12.07
C ALA A 86 -6.04 -7.50 -12.66
N LEU A 87 -5.97 -7.63 -13.98
CA LEU A 87 -6.12 -8.92 -14.65
C LEU A 87 -4.98 -9.89 -14.28
N ALA A 88 -3.73 -9.41 -14.26
CA ALA A 88 -2.57 -10.20 -13.85
C ALA A 88 -2.66 -10.67 -12.39
N LEU A 89 -3.30 -9.88 -11.53
CA LEU A 89 -3.53 -10.18 -10.12
C LEU A 89 -4.88 -10.86 -9.87
N ASN A 90 -5.46 -11.49 -10.89
CA ASN A 90 -6.71 -12.25 -10.83
C ASN A 90 -7.90 -11.46 -10.26
N CYS A 91 -7.86 -10.13 -10.31
CA CYS A 91 -8.93 -9.28 -9.82
C CYS A 91 -10.10 -9.25 -10.78
N ARG A 92 -11.31 -9.06 -10.24
CA ARG A 92 -12.47 -8.69 -11.04
C ARG A 92 -12.42 -7.19 -11.33
N VAL A 93 -12.21 -6.84 -12.60
CA VAL A 93 -12.33 -5.46 -13.09
C VAL A 93 -13.79 -5.05 -13.04
N ASN A 94 -14.07 -3.89 -12.44
CA ASN A 94 -15.43 -3.37 -12.36
C ASN A 94 -15.78 -2.68 -13.70
N PRO A 95 -16.95 -2.98 -14.30
CA PRO A 95 -17.36 -2.36 -15.56
C PRO A 95 -17.61 -0.85 -15.42
N ILE A 96 -17.89 -0.40 -14.19
CA ILE A 96 -18.07 0.99 -13.82
C ILE A 96 -17.23 1.23 -12.56
N SER A 97 -16.39 2.26 -12.58
CA SER A 97 -15.67 2.78 -11.41
C SER A 97 -15.85 4.29 -11.34
N THR A 98 -15.73 4.88 -10.15
CA THR A 98 -15.95 6.31 -9.93
C THR A 98 -14.83 6.90 -9.11
N PHE A 99 -14.47 8.15 -9.41
CA PHE A 99 -13.53 8.92 -8.60
C PHE A 99 -14.26 9.69 -7.50
N ASP A 100 -13.65 9.68 -6.32
CA ASP A 100 -14.11 10.30 -5.09
C ASP A 100 -13.09 11.37 -4.65
N ARG A 101 -13.54 12.34 -3.85
CA ARG A 101 -12.66 13.33 -3.21
C ARG A 101 -12.44 12.93 -1.75
N LYS A 102 -11.20 12.63 -1.39
CA LYS A 102 -10.77 12.37 -0.02
C LYS A 102 -10.22 13.68 0.55
N HIS A 103 -11.00 14.35 1.39
CA HIS A 103 -10.68 15.67 1.94
C HIS A 103 -9.73 15.58 3.14
N TYR A 104 -8.65 16.35 3.09
CA TYR A 104 -7.75 16.63 4.21
C TYR A 104 -6.85 17.82 3.84
N PHE A 105 -6.46 18.60 4.84
CA PHE A 105 -5.63 19.78 4.63
C PHE A 105 -4.17 19.43 4.91
N TYR A 106 -3.33 19.57 3.89
CA TYR A 106 -1.88 19.47 4.02
C TYR A 106 -1.19 20.35 2.98
N ALA A 107 0.00 20.88 3.28
CA ALA A 107 0.65 21.89 2.46
C ALA A 107 1.03 21.39 1.05
N ASP A 108 1.25 20.08 0.89
CA ASP A 108 1.58 19.44 -0.39
C ASP A 108 0.36 18.92 -1.17
N LEU A 109 -0.86 19.21 -0.70
CA LEU A 109 -2.11 18.87 -1.36
C LEU A 109 -2.92 20.15 -1.67
N PRO A 110 -2.62 20.84 -2.78
CA PRO A 110 -3.11 22.20 -3.02
C PRO A 110 -4.63 22.31 -3.15
N ALA A 111 -5.32 21.24 -3.58
CA ALA A 111 -6.78 21.23 -3.72
C ALA A 111 -7.54 21.05 -2.39
N GLY A 112 -6.85 20.70 -1.29
CA GLY A 112 -7.51 20.31 -0.02
C GLY A 112 -8.28 18.98 -0.09
N TYR A 113 -8.09 18.22 -1.18
CA TYR A 113 -8.57 16.86 -1.34
C TYR A 113 -7.71 16.09 -2.34
N GLN A 114 -7.61 14.78 -2.13
CA GLN A 114 -7.00 13.84 -3.07
C GLN A 114 -8.12 13.19 -3.90
N ILE A 115 -7.95 13.13 -5.23
CA ILE A 115 -8.86 12.36 -6.08
C ILE A 115 -8.42 10.89 -6.05
N THR A 116 -9.30 9.99 -5.60
CA THR A 116 -9.07 8.54 -5.41
C THR A 116 -10.32 7.73 -5.79
N GLN A 117 -10.38 6.42 -5.57
CA GLN A 117 -11.56 5.57 -5.85
C GLN A 117 -11.95 4.69 -4.65
N GLN A 118 -12.33 5.32 -3.53
CA GLN A 118 -12.62 4.60 -2.29
C GLN A 118 -13.91 3.76 -2.37
N ARG A 119 -14.96 4.27 -3.04
CA ARG A 119 -16.29 3.62 -3.03
C ARG A 119 -16.49 2.63 -4.17
N SER A 120 -16.01 2.97 -5.36
CA SER A 120 -16.15 2.14 -6.56
C SER A 120 -14.80 2.02 -7.24
N PRO A 121 -13.89 1.18 -6.70
CA PRO A 121 -12.54 1.00 -7.21
C PRO A 121 -12.54 0.41 -8.63
N ILE A 122 -11.41 0.51 -9.33
CA ILE A 122 -11.29 -0.04 -10.69
C ILE A 122 -11.33 -1.58 -10.72
N ALA A 123 -10.83 -2.24 -9.67
CA ALA A 123 -10.90 -3.69 -9.55
C ALA A 123 -10.98 -4.15 -8.09
N CYS A 124 -11.50 -5.36 -7.87
CA CYS A 124 -11.68 -5.94 -6.54
C CYS A 124 -11.57 -7.47 -6.54
N ASN A 125 -11.42 -8.07 -5.36
CA ASN A 125 -11.45 -9.52 -5.13
C ASN A 125 -10.45 -10.31 -6.00
N GLY A 126 -9.18 -9.91 -5.95
CA GLY A 126 -8.11 -10.65 -6.61
C GLY A 126 -7.30 -11.51 -5.65
N PHE A 127 -6.24 -12.11 -6.18
CA PHE A 127 -5.25 -12.82 -5.38
C PHE A 127 -3.95 -12.97 -6.17
N ILE A 128 -2.87 -13.15 -5.43
CA ILE A 128 -1.54 -13.42 -5.96
C ILE A 128 -0.91 -14.59 -5.21
N ASP A 129 -0.37 -15.53 -5.97
CA ASP A 129 0.42 -16.65 -5.46
C ASP A 129 1.90 -16.29 -5.53
N PHE A 130 2.65 -16.62 -4.49
CA PHE A 130 4.08 -16.32 -4.40
C PHE A 130 4.82 -17.40 -3.61
N HIS A 131 6.13 -17.47 -3.83
CA HIS A 131 6.99 -18.40 -3.13
C HIS A 131 7.79 -17.70 -2.04
N VAL A 132 7.82 -18.30 -0.85
CA VAL A 132 8.48 -17.74 0.32
C VAL A 132 9.71 -18.58 0.63
N TYR A 133 10.87 -17.92 0.63
CA TYR A 133 12.13 -18.54 1.02
C TYR A 133 13.10 -17.49 1.56
N ALA A 134 13.50 -17.67 2.82
CA ALA A 134 14.52 -16.87 3.48
C ALA A 134 15.62 -17.80 3.99
N PRO A 135 16.83 -17.80 3.38
CA PRO A 135 17.95 -18.62 3.83
C PRO A 135 18.26 -18.39 5.32
N GLY A 136 18.44 -19.46 6.07
CA GLY A 136 18.70 -19.40 7.52
C GLY A 136 17.46 -19.24 8.40
N VAL A 137 16.30 -18.89 7.83
CA VAL A 137 15.01 -18.87 8.54
C VAL A 137 14.17 -20.08 8.13
N HIS A 138 14.06 -20.37 6.84
CA HIS A 138 13.26 -21.47 6.29
C HIS A 138 14.14 -22.64 5.85
N LYS A 139 13.76 -23.86 6.24
CA LYS A 139 14.43 -25.10 5.77
C LYS A 139 14.14 -25.41 4.31
N HIS A 140 12.92 -25.12 3.85
CA HIS A 140 12.45 -25.33 2.48
C HIS A 140 11.61 -24.13 2.03
N SER A 141 11.55 -23.89 0.72
CA SER A 141 10.60 -22.95 0.15
C SER A 141 9.16 -23.49 0.27
N TYR A 142 8.20 -22.58 0.34
CA TYR A 142 6.78 -22.92 0.32
C TYR A 142 5.99 -21.89 -0.49
N ALA A 143 4.83 -22.29 -0.99
CA ALA A 143 3.90 -21.39 -1.65
C ALA A 143 2.96 -20.74 -0.62
N ALA A 144 2.65 -19.47 -0.84
CA ALA A 144 1.66 -18.70 -0.10
C ALA A 144 0.77 -17.93 -1.09
N ARG A 145 -0.39 -17.49 -0.61
CA ARG A 145 -1.36 -16.68 -1.35
C ARG A 145 -1.77 -15.50 -0.50
N SER A 146 -1.89 -14.33 -1.12
CA SER A 146 -2.49 -13.14 -0.50
C SER A 146 -3.67 -12.67 -1.34
N CYS A 147 -4.81 -12.39 -0.69
CA CYS A 147 -5.98 -11.85 -1.35
C CYS A 147 -5.88 -10.33 -1.49
N ILE A 148 -6.36 -9.81 -2.62
CA ILE A 148 -6.44 -8.39 -2.89
C ILE A 148 -7.89 -7.96 -2.71
N LYS A 149 -8.13 -7.06 -1.76
CA LYS A 149 -9.44 -6.47 -1.52
C LYS A 149 -9.83 -5.59 -2.71
N GLN A 150 -8.95 -4.65 -3.06
CA GLN A 150 -9.17 -3.72 -4.17
C GLN A 150 -7.89 -3.14 -4.75
N ILE A 151 -8.01 -2.68 -5.99
CA ILE A 151 -7.05 -1.80 -6.67
C ILE A 151 -7.79 -0.52 -7.03
N GLN A 152 -7.22 0.62 -6.69
CA GLN A 152 -7.78 1.94 -6.97
C GLN A 152 -6.75 2.87 -7.62
N LEU A 153 -7.22 3.75 -8.49
CA LEU A 153 -6.44 4.85 -9.04
C LEU A 153 -6.52 6.08 -8.14
N GLU A 154 -5.39 6.72 -7.90
CA GLU A 154 -5.37 7.98 -7.14
C GLU A 154 -4.21 8.90 -7.52
N GLN A 155 -4.31 10.15 -7.07
CA GLN A 155 -3.26 11.15 -7.22
C GLN A 155 -2.26 11.06 -6.07
N ASP A 156 -0.97 11.17 -6.38
CA ASP A 156 0.05 11.43 -5.36
C ASP A 156 -0.01 12.89 -4.88
N SER A 157 0.50 13.13 -3.67
CA SER A 157 0.72 14.47 -3.15
C SER A 157 2.07 15.03 -3.60
N GLY A 158 2.27 16.33 -3.39
CA GLY A 158 3.57 16.97 -3.56
C GLY A 158 4.60 16.44 -2.56
N LYS A 159 5.74 17.10 -2.52
CA LYS A 159 6.82 16.83 -1.56
C LYS A 159 7.02 18.04 -0.66
N SER A 160 6.95 17.81 0.64
CA SER A 160 7.34 18.79 1.65
C SER A 160 8.82 18.61 2.00
N LEU A 161 9.60 19.68 1.89
CA LEU A 161 11.00 19.76 2.31
C LEU A 161 11.05 20.63 3.57
N HIS A 162 11.44 20.03 4.69
CA HIS A 162 11.49 20.72 5.97
C HIS A 162 12.91 21.19 6.26
N ASP A 163 13.03 22.47 6.53
CA ASP A 163 14.20 23.12 7.13
C ASP A 163 13.85 23.49 8.59
N GLU A 164 14.82 23.85 9.42
CA GLU A 164 14.62 24.10 10.86
C GLU A 164 13.53 25.17 11.14
N THR A 165 13.35 26.11 10.20
CA THR A 165 12.47 27.27 10.38
C THR A 165 11.27 27.32 9.44
N ARG A 166 11.24 26.50 8.38
CA ARG A 166 10.25 26.62 7.30
C ARG A 166 10.05 25.30 6.57
N SER A 167 8.88 25.17 5.95
CA SER A 167 8.57 24.07 5.04
C SER A 167 8.46 24.62 3.63
N LEU A 168 9.21 24.03 2.70
CA LEU A 168 9.16 24.33 1.27
C LEU A 168 8.34 23.23 0.58
N VAL A 169 7.51 23.61 -0.38
CA VAL A 169 6.64 22.67 -1.10
C VAL A 169 7.07 22.59 -2.56
N ASP A 170 7.29 21.35 -3.01
CA ASP A 170 7.47 21.02 -4.42
C ASP A 170 6.26 20.22 -4.94
N LEU A 171 5.54 20.81 -5.89
CA LEU A 171 4.34 20.24 -6.51
C LEU A 171 4.62 19.41 -7.76
N ASN A 172 5.89 19.18 -8.12
CA ASN A 172 6.24 18.30 -9.24
C ASN A 172 5.54 16.94 -9.17
N ARG A 173 5.49 16.35 -7.97
CA ARG A 173 4.85 15.05 -7.72
C ARG A 173 3.33 15.13 -7.54
N ALA A 174 2.77 16.29 -7.22
CA ALA A 174 1.33 16.43 -7.01
C ALA A 174 0.57 16.06 -8.29
N GLY A 175 -0.36 15.11 -8.19
CA GLY A 175 -1.14 14.61 -9.33
C GLY A 175 -0.49 13.48 -10.13
N VAL A 176 0.72 13.04 -9.78
CA VAL A 176 1.33 11.83 -10.35
C VAL A 176 0.40 10.63 -10.11
N PRO A 177 0.18 9.75 -11.10
CA PRO A 177 -0.76 8.65 -10.99
C PRO A 177 -0.22 7.52 -10.11
N LEU A 178 -1.04 7.06 -9.17
CA LEU A 178 -0.79 5.89 -8.33
C LEU A 178 -1.85 4.82 -8.55
N MET A 179 -1.43 3.56 -8.43
CA MET A 179 -2.28 2.43 -8.10
C MET A 179 -2.09 2.11 -6.62
N GLU A 180 -3.14 2.24 -5.82
CA GLU A 180 -3.16 1.72 -4.44
C GLU A 180 -3.77 0.31 -4.48
N LEU A 181 -2.98 -0.68 -4.06
CA LEU A 181 -3.38 -2.08 -3.91
C LEU A 181 -3.56 -2.37 -2.43
N VAL A 182 -4.79 -2.69 -2.04
CA VAL A 182 -5.13 -3.03 -0.65
C VAL A 182 -5.27 -4.53 -0.53
N PHE A 183 -4.43 -5.14 0.29
CA PHE A 183 -4.46 -6.57 0.57
C PHE A 183 -5.30 -6.89 1.80
N GLU A 184 -5.93 -8.07 1.79
CA GLU A 184 -6.55 -8.64 2.98
C GLU A 184 -5.46 -9.04 4.01
N PRO A 185 -5.79 -9.10 5.31
CA PRO A 185 -4.82 -9.40 6.38
C PRO A 185 -4.47 -10.90 6.46
N ASP A 186 -3.94 -11.45 5.37
CA ASP A 186 -3.76 -12.88 5.15
C ASP A 186 -2.35 -13.38 5.49
N LEU A 187 -1.39 -12.46 5.63
CA LEU A 187 0.01 -12.77 5.81
C LEU A 187 0.33 -13.01 7.28
N CYS A 188 1.29 -13.89 7.54
CA CYS A 188 1.63 -14.31 8.89
C CYS A 188 2.88 -13.64 9.45
N ASN A 189 3.82 -13.19 8.61
CA ASN A 189 5.12 -12.67 9.05
C ASN A 189 5.76 -11.74 8.01
N GLY A 190 6.91 -11.18 8.37
CA GLY A 190 7.67 -10.29 7.50
C GLY A 190 8.24 -10.99 6.27
N GLU A 191 8.58 -12.27 6.34
CA GLU A 191 9.09 -13.06 5.21
C GLU A 191 8.04 -13.23 4.11
N GLU A 192 6.80 -13.55 4.48
CA GLU A 192 5.67 -13.62 3.55
C GLU A 192 5.39 -12.25 2.92
N ALA A 193 5.41 -11.18 3.71
CA ALA A 193 5.20 -9.82 3.21
C ALA A 193 6.29 -9.38 2.23
N ALA A 194 7.56 -9.66 2.53
CA ALA A 194 8.66 -9.34 1.62
C ALA A 194 8.59 -10.17 0.33
N ALA A 195 8.21 -11.45 0.41
CA ALA A 195 8.03 -12.31 -0.75
C ALA A 195 6.87 -11.82 -1.64
N LEU A 196 5.75 -11.41 -1.03
CA LEU A 196 4.63 -10.80 -1.73
C LEU A 196 5.04 -9.53 -2.47
N VAL A 197 5.72 -8.60 -1.80
CA VAL A 197 6.18 -7.34 -2.43
C VAL A 197 7.14 -7.65 -3.57
N LYS A 198 8.04 -8.62 -3.41
CA LYS A 198 8.94 -9.05 -4.49
C LYS A 198 8.18 -9.60 -5.69
N GLU A 199 7.14 -10.40 -5.48
CA GLU A 199 6.32 -10.93 -6.56
C GLU A 199 5.53 -9.80 -7.26
N LEU A 200 5.02 -8.82 -6.51
CA LEU A 200 4.40 -7.64 -7.10
C LEU A 200 5.37 -6.84 -7.98
N VAL A 201 6.62 -6.68 -7.56
CA VAL A 201 7.67 -6.05 -8.38
C VAL A 201 7.83 -6.80 -9.71
N ASN A 202 7.93 -8.14 -9.67
CA ASN A 202 8.03 -8.95 -10.89
C ASN A 202 6.83 -8.73 -11.82
N VAL A 203 5.60 -8.70 -11.28
CA VAL A 203 4.38 -8.45 -12.05
C VAL A 203 4.40 -7.06 -12.69
N PHE A 204 4.73 -6.03 -11.91
CA PHE A 204 4.75 -4.65 -12.40
C PHE A 204 5.80 -4.41 -13.49
N GLU A 205 6.99 -4.97 -13.33
CA GLU A 205 8.08 -4.92 -14.32
C GLU A 205 7.69 -5.64 -15.61
N CYS A 206 7.11 -6.84 -15.49
CA CYS A 206 6.65 -7.62 -16.64
C CYS A 206 5.59 -6.87 -17.45
N LEU A 207 4.65 -6.20 -16.77
CA LEU A 207 3.61 -5.40 -17.41
C LEU A 207 4.06 -3.98 -17.79
N GLN A 208 5.27 -3.56 -17.40
CA GLN A 208 5.79 -2.20 -17.57
C GLN A 208 4.82 -1.14 -17.04
N THR A 209 4.24 -1.40 -15.86
CA THR A 209 3.23 -0.54 -15.24
C THR A 209 3.78 0.34 -14.13
N CYS A 210 4.91 -0.03 -13.51
CA CYS A 210 5.61 0.72 -12.47
C CYS A 210 7.10 0.38 -12.50
N SER A 211 7.97 1.38 -12.29
CA SER A 211 9.43 1.18 -12.24
C SER A 211 9.90 0.45 -10.98
N CYS A 212 9.05 0.40 -9.95
CA CYS A 212 9.26 -0.30 -8.67
C CYS A 212 10.45 0.17 -7.83
N LYS A 213 11.10 1.28 -8.23
CA LYS A 213 12.20 1.89 -7.49
C LYS A 213 11.70 2.55 -6.21
N MET A 214 11.87 1.86 -5.09
CA MET A 214 11.43 2.34 -3.78
C MET A 214 12.19 3.60 -3.35
N GLU A 215 13.46 3.73 -3.73
CA GLU A 215 14.31 4.89 -3.46
C GLU A 215 13.83 6.18 -4.14
N GLU A 216 13.19 6.05 -5.30
CA GLU A 216 12.54 7.17 -6.01
C GLU A 216 11.11 7.42 -5.49
N GLY A 217 10.61 6.58 -4.58
CA GLY A 217 9.23 6.61 -4.09
C GLY A 217 8.20 6.02 -5.07
N ALA A 218 8.66 5.35 -6.13
CA ALA A 218 7.78 4.75 -7.14
C ALA A 218 7.01 3.54 -6.61
N LEU A 219 7.51 2.87 -5.56
CA LEU A 219 6.79 1.84 -4.84
C LEU A 219 6.89 2.10 -3.33
N ARG A 220 5.74 2.26 -2.69
CA ARG A 220 5.62 2.47 -1.24
C ARG A 220 4.77 1.36 -0.64
N VAL A 221 5.16 0.90 0.54
CA VAL A 221 4.48 -0.17 1.27
C VAL A 221 4.23 0.28 2.69
N ASP A 222 2.96 0.29 3.07
CA ASP A 222 2.52 0.45 4.45
C ASP A 222 2.01 -0.91 4.95
N ALA A 223 2.37 -1.27 6.19
CA ALA A 223 2.05 -2.57 6.76
C ALA A 223 1.10 -2.42 7.96
N ASN A 224 -0.02 -3.14 7.92
CA ASN A 224 -0.97 -3.22 9.01
C ASN A 224 -0.73 -4.52 9.77
N VAL A 225 -0.31 -4.44 11.03
CA VAL A 225 0.11 -5.59 11.85
C VAL A 225 -0.79 -5.73 13.06
N SER A 226 -1.25 -6.96 13.33
CA SER A 226 -1.99 -7.28 14.55
C SER A 226 -1.60 -8.66 15.09
N VAL A 227 -1.52 -8.77 16.41
CA VAL A 227 -1.26 -10.02 17.13
C VAL A 227 -2.44 -10.37 18.04
N HIS A 228 -2.80 -11.65 18.08
CA HIS A 228 -3.87 -12.19 18.92
C HIS A 228 -3.54 -13.59 19.42
N LYS A 229 -4.22 -14.05 20.48
CA LYS A 229 -4.09 -15.44 20.96
C LYS A 229 -4.78 -16.37 19.97
N LYS A 230 -4.22 -17.57 19.78
CA LYS A 230 -4.82 -18.58 18.90
C LYS A 230 -6.27 -18.88 19.32
N GLY A 231 -7.22 -18.73 18.39
CA GLY A 231 -8.65 -18.98 18.62
C GLY A 231 -9.43 -17.78 19.20
N GLN A 232 -8.76 -16.66 19.47
CA GLN A 232 -9.41 -15.40 19.84
C GLN A 232 -9.65 -14.52 18.60
N PRO A 233 -10.52 -13.49 18.69
CA PRO A 233 -10.65 -12.46 17.65
C PRO A 233 -9.32 -11.76 17.35
N LEU A 234 -9.25 -11.07 16.20
CA LEU A 234 -8.10 -10.25 15.84
C LEU A 234 -7.82 -9.19 16.91
N GLY A 235 -6.54 -8.91 17.11
CA GLY A 235 -6.08 -7.92 18.08
C GLY A 235 -6.24 -6.49 17.57
N ILE A 236 -5.66 -5.56 18.31
CA ILE A 236 -5.58 -4.15 17.89
C ILE A 236 -4.53 -4.02 16.78
N ARG A 237 -4.80 -3.13 15.81
CA ARG A 237 -3.95 -2.85 14.66
C ARG A 237 -2.91 -1.81 15.00
N THR A 238 -1.68 -2.04 14.57
CA THR A 238 -0.68 -0.98 14.36
C THR A 238 -0.45 -0.83 12.86
N GLU A 239 -0.44 0.40 12.36
CA GLU A 239 -0.01 0.70 10.99
C GLU A 239 1.46 1.14 11.01
N VAL A 240 2.31 0.52 10.18
CA VAL A 240 3.74 0.84 10.06
C VAL A 240 4.00 1.44 8.69
N LYS A 241 4.42 2.71 8.67
CA LYS A 241 4.73 3.50 7.46
C LYS A 241 6.23 3.70 7.26
N ASN A 242 6.58 4.32 6.12
CA ASN A 242 7.95 4.73 5.75
C ASN A 242 8.94 3.56 5.62
N ILE A 243 8.49 2.44 5.04
CA ILE A 243 9.31 1.27 4.83
C ILE A 243 10.06 1.39 3.49
N GLY A 244 11.34 1.76 3.55
CA GLY A 244 12.12 2.14 2.35
C GLY A 244 12.72 1.00 1.51
N SER A 245 12.52 -0.27 1.87
CA SER A 245 13.01 -1.40 1.05
C SER A 245 12.26 -2.69 1.36
N ILE A 246 12.29 -3.65 0.44
CA ILE A 246 11.72 -5.01 0.65
C ILE A 246 12.33 -5.69 1.89
N ARG A 247 13.64 -5.51 2.12
CA ARG A 247 14.29 -6.02 3.34
C ARG A 247 13.77 -5.34 4.61
N ALA A 248 13.51 -4.03 4.53
CA ALA A 248 12.91 -3.29 5.63
C ALA A 248 11.46 -3.71 5.89
N VAL A 249 10.69 -4.14 4.87
CA VAL A 249 9.33 -4.70 5.06
C VAL A 249 9.37 -5.88 6.02
N ALA A 250 10.24 -6.87 5.74
CA ALA A 250 10.38 -8.02 6.61
C ALA A 250 10.80 -7.62 8.04
N ALA A 251 11.82 -6.77 8.15
CA ALA A 251 12.36 -6.35 9.43
C ALA A 251 11.34 -5.55 10.28
N ALA A 252 10.62 -4.62 9.66
CA ALA A 252 9.64 -3.77 10.32
C ALA A 252 8.46 -4.58 10.85
N ILE A 253 7.92 -5.48 10.03
CA ILE A 253 6.81 -6.36 10.42
C ILE A 253 7.23 -7.30 11.54
N ASN A 254 8.39 -7.96 11.40
CA ASN A 254 8.86 -8.89 12.42
C ASN A 254 9.14 -8.17 13.75
N TYR A 255 9.74 -6.98 13.72
CA TYR A 255 9.92 -6.15 14.91
C TYR A 255 8.58 -5.79 15.56
N GLU A 256 7.62 -5.33 14.76
CA GLU A 256 6.31 -4.91 15.25
C GLU A 256 5.53 -6.08 15.88
N ILE A 257 5.57 -7.27 15.26
CA ILE A 257 4.99 -8.50 15.84
C ILE A 257 5.61 -8.79 17.21
N GLN A 258 6.94 -8.78 17.32
CA GLN A 258 7.63 -9.07 18.59
C GLN A 258 7.32 -8.02 19.66
N ARG A 259 7.24 -6.74 19.28
CA ARG A 259 6.85 -5.67 20.20
C ARG A 259 5.41 -5.87 20.72
N GLN A 260 4.45 -6.20 19.84
CA GLN A 260 3.07 -6.46 20.28
C GLN A 260 2.99 -7.67 21.21
N ILE A 261 3.70 -8.76 20.90
CA ILE A 261 3.79 -9.94 21.76
C ILE A 261 4.35 -9.57 23.13
N ALA A 262 5.46 -8.84 23.19
CA ALA A 262 6.10 -8.45 24.44
C ALA A 262 5.15 -7.63 25.35
N LEU A 263 4.42 -6.65 24.78
CA LEU A 263 3.42 -5.87 25.50
C LEU A 263 2.31 -6.76 26.08
N LEU A 264 1.76 -7.65 25.25
CA LEU A 264 0.66 -8.53 25.65
C LEU A 264 1.10 -9.59 26.68
N GLU A 265 2.38 -9.95 26.72
CA GLU A 265 2.93 -10.90 27.69
C GLU A 265 3.12 -10.30 29.08
N VAL A 266 3.43 -9.01 29.17
CA VAL A 266 3.50 -8.28 30.45
C VAL A 266 2.13 -7.78 30.93
N GLY A 267 1.05 -8.07 30.18
CA GLY A 267 -0.32 -7.69 30.52
C GLY A 267 -0.69 -6.27 30.11
N GLU A 268 0.12 -5.61 29.29
CA GLU A 268 -0.19 -4.32 28.68
C GLU A 268 -1.05 -4.48 27.43
N ASN A 269 -1.64 -3.37 26.98
CA ASN A 269 -2.49 -3.33 25.79
C ASN A 269 -1.75 -2.70 24.61
N VAL A 270 -1.94 -3.27 23.43
CA VAL A 270 -1.55 -2.62 22.16
C VAL A 270 -2.51 -1.46 21.90
N VAL A 271 -2.01 -0.28 21.56
CA VAL A 271 -2.82 0.88 21.16
C VAL A 271 -2.93 0.95 19.64
N ASN A 272 -4.06 1.45 19.13
CA ASN A 272 -4.21 1.69 17.69
C ASN A 272 -3.49 3.00 17.34
N GLU A 273 -2.33 2.87 16.70
CA GLU A 273 -1.46 3.98 16.34
C GLU A 273 -0.79 3.74 14.99
N THR A 274 -0.30 4.83 14.39
CA THR A 274 0.59 4.77 13.23
C THR A 274 2.04 4.98 13.69
N ARG A 275 2.92 4.05 13.32
CA ARG A 275 4.35 4.07 13.63
C ARG A 275 5.15 4.21 12.34
N SER A 276 6.35 4.75 12.43
CA SER A 276 7.33 4.81 11.34
C SER A 276 8.44 3.80 11.58
N TRP A 277 8.91 3.13 10.52
CA TRP A 277 10.13 2.33 10.59
C TRP A 277 11.37 3.22 10.60
N ASN A 278 12.26 3.05 11.58
CA ASN A 278 13.59 3.66 11.59
C ASN A 278 14.63 2.61 11.17
N SER A 279 15.22 2.78 9.98
CA SER A 279 16.20 1.84 9.42
C SER A 279 17.53 1.80 10.16
N ASP A 280 17.95 2.90 10.79
CA ASP A 280 19.24 3.00 11.49
C ASP A 280 19.21 2.23 12.81
N SER A 281 18.19 2.52 13.63
CA SER A 281 17.99 1.84 14.90
C SER A 281 17.26 0.50 14.79
N ARG A 282 16.68 0.20 13.61
CA ARG A 282 15.87 -1.01 13.32
C ARG A 282 14.71 -1.21 14.30
N VAL A 283 13.98 -0.13 14.58
CA VAL A 283 12.79 -0.16 15.45
C VAL A 283 11.63 0.61 14.82
N THR A 284 10.40 0.28 15.22
CA THR A 284 9.23 1.13 14.93
C THR A 284 9.12 2.23 15.99
N VAL A 285 8.86 3.46 15.56
CA VAL A 285 8.71 4.64 16.42
C VAL A 285 7.32 5.23 16.23
N SER A 286 6.62 5.56 17.32
CA SER A 286 5.31 6.20 17.25
C SER A 286 5.40 7.56 16.56
N MET A 287 4.52 7.82 15.59
CA MET A 287 4.42 9.14 14.98
C MET A 287 3.52 10.01 15.86
N ARG A 288 3.93 11.27 16.12
CA ARG A 288 3.10 12.20 16.91
C ARG A 288 1.76 12.39 16.22
N ASP A 289 0.66 12.29 16.97
CA ASP A 289 -0.71 12.58 16.54
C ASP A 289 -0.80 14.02 15.97
N LYS A 290 -0.56 14.16 14.67
CA LYS A 290 -0.86 15.38 13.90
C LYS A 290 -1.90 15.16 12.81
N GLU A 291 -2.41 13.94 12.68
CA GLU A 291 -3.51 13.61 11.77
C GLU A 291 -4.73 13.18 12.60
N GLU A 292 -5.81 13.96 12.52
CA GLU A 292 -7.13 13.51 12.97
C GLU A 292 -7.45 12.18 12.29
N LYS A 293 -7.91 11.20 13.09
CA LYS A 293 -8.25 9.83 12.66
C LYS A 293 -9.05 9.83 11.35
N GLN A 294 -8.40 9.61 10.23
CA GLN A 294 -9.08 9.12 9.03
C GLN A 294 -9.33 7.64 9.26
N VAL A 295 -10.59 7.30 9.50
CA VAL A 295 -11.05 5.92 9.62
C VAL A 295 -10.94 5.25 8.24
N ARG A 296 -9.73 4.81 7.87
CA ARG A 296 -9.56 3.76 6.86
C ARG A 296 -9.95 2.46 7.54
N ILE A 297 -11.19 2.02 7.31
CA ILE A 297 -11.67 0.69 7.70
C ILE A 297 -10.91 -0.33 6.84
N VAL A 298 -9.73 -0.67 7.30
CA VAL A 298 -9.00 -1.88 6.92
C VAL A 298 -8.57 -2.53 8.23
N LEU A 299 -9.55 -3.17 8.87
CA LEU A 299 -9.53 -4.49 9.52
C LEU A 299 -11.00 -4.87 9.81
#